data_AF-A0A2P2MBV0-F1
#
_entry.id   AF-A0A2P2MBV0-F1
#
_cell.length_a   1.000
_cell.length_b   1.000
_cell.length_c   1.000
_cell.angle_alpha   90.00
_cell.angle_beta   90.00
_cell.angle_gamma   90.00
#
_symmetry.space_group_name_H-M   'P 1'
#
loop_
_entity.id
_entity.type
_entity.pdbx_description
1 polymer ?
#
loop_
_entity_poly.entity_id
_entity_poly.type
_entity_poly.pdbx_seq_one_letter_code
_entity_poly.pdbx_strand_id
1 'polypeptide(L)'
;MGEHRKAVKDLSVALSIENSNVECLYLRASCYHAIGEYAAAVKDYDATLDLELDSMEKFVLQCLAFYQKEIALYTASKLRSEFCWFDIDGDIDPLFKEYWCKRLHPKNVCEKVFRQPPLRESLKKSKLRKQDFAITKQKAVLLVAADSIGKKIQYDCLGFLPNRRQHRMAGLAAIEIAQKVSKAWRSLQAEWKHSNKSSSKYGKRGRRRINIPSQNRGGAGCSTSSASETSTTYGITEDRSSNRFMMSWQDVYSVAVKWRQISEPCDPVVWINKLSEEFNSGFGSQTPMVLGQAKVIRYYPNHERTLDVAKAVIKDKLYVHNKADEIINITTEKLQDIMDAKTCSDLYNIVGEDFWLATWCNSTAFEGKQLEGTRITLIKTAERGFDFAIRTPCTPSRWGDFDAEMAVAWEAVCNAYCGENYGTSDFNALENVREAILRMTYYWYLMELSPAIK
;
A
#
# COMPACT_ATOMS: atom_id res chain seq x y z
N MET A 1 -0.67 20.37 7.17
CA MET A 1 0.54 19.54 6.97
C MET A 1 1.16 19.87 5.62
N GLY A 2 2.46 19.59 5.42
CA GLY A 2 3.14 19.73 4.13
C GLY A 2 3.80 21.09 3.83
N GLU A 3 3.93 21.98 4.83
CA GLU A 3 4.57 23.30 4.67
C GLU A 3 6.11 23.20 4.81
N HIS A 4 6.74 22.35 4.01
CA HIS A 4 8.16 21.97 4.15
C HIS A 4 9.11 23.17 4.11
N ARG A 5 8.84 24.21 3.30
CA ARG A 5 9.70 25.41 3.26
C ARG A 5 9.68 26.21 4.57
N LYS A 6 8.54 26.28 5.26
CA LYS A 6 8.44 26.92 6.57
C LYS A 6 9.15 26.08 7.62
N ALA A 7 8.93 24.76 7.60
CA ALA A 7 9.63 23.83 8.47
C ALA A 7 11.16 23.92 8.31
N VAL A 8 11.69 24.02 7.09
CA VAL A 8 13.12 24.25 6.85
C VAL A 8 13.63 25.51 7.54
N LYS A 9 12.86 26.60 7.51
CA LYS A 9 13.24 27.86 8.18
C LYS A 9 13.32 27.66 9.70
N ASP A 10 12.28 27.07 10.29
CA ASP A 10 12.20 26.86 11.74
C ASP A 10 13.30 25.90 12.22
N LEU A 11 13.52 24.80 11.50
CA LEU A 11 14.58 23.81 11.78
C LEU A 11 15.98 24.41 11.60
N SER A 12 16.16 25.36 10.67
CA SER A 12 17.44 26.05 10.51
C SER A 12 17.73 27.01 11.66
N VAL A 13 16.69 27.62 12.25
CA VAL A 13 16.85 28.41 13.47
C VAL A 13 17.20 27.50 14.64
N ALA A 14 16.52 26.36 14.80
CA ALA A 14 16.85 25.38 15.84
C ALA A 14 18.31 24.89 15.72
N LEU A 15 18.75 24.56 14.52
CA LEU A 15 20.13 24.15 14.22
C LEU A 15 21.15 25.28 14.30
N SER A 16 20.75 26.54 14.49
CA SER A 16 21.68 27.63 14.83
C SER A 16 21.92 27.76 16.33
N ILE A 17 21.04 27.15 17.14
CA ILE A 17 21.12 27.11 18.60
C ILE A 17 21.85 25.83 19.02
N GLU A 18 21.45 24.68 18.44
CA GLU A 18 22.05 23.38 18.69
C GLU A 18 22.40 22.70 17.35
N ASN A 19 23.65 22.89 16.90
CA ASN A 19 24.07 22.46 15.55
C ASN A 19 24.05 20.95 15.33
N SER A 20 24.18 20.16 16.40
CA SER A 20 24.26 18.69 16.36
C SER A 20 22.94 18.00 16.76
N ASN A 21 21.81 18.71 16.73
CA ASN A 21 20.52 18.11 17.03
C ASN A 21 20.09 17.15 15.91
N VAL A 22 20.17 15.84 16.18
CA VAL A 22 19.91 14.75 15.22
C VAL A 22 18.50 14.80 14.63
N GLU A 23 17.49 15.12 15.43
CA GLU A 23 16.10 15.24 14.98
C GLU A 23 15.94 16.40 14.00
N CYS A 24 16.52 17.56 14.33
CA CYS A 24 16.43 18.72 13.47
C CYS A 24 17.15 18.50 12.13
N LEU A 25 18.33 17.86 12.15
CA LEU A 25 19.05 17.49 10.92
C LEU A 25 18.22 16.53 10.06
N TYR A 26 17.71 15.45 10.64
CA TYR A 26 16.90 14.46 9.92
C TYR A 26 15.60 15.07 9.35
N LEU A 27 14.86 15.84 10.15
CA LEU A 27 13.62 16.48 9.73
C LEU A 27 13.85 17.54 8.65
N ARG A 28 14.96 18.29 8.72
CA ARG A 28 15.30 19.30 7.72
C ARG A 28 15.72 18.64 6.41
N ALA A 29 16.51 17.57 6.48
CA ALA A 29 16.85 16.73 5.34
C ALA A 29 15.60 16.17 4.64
N SER A 30 14.65 15.65 5.43
CA SER A 30 13.35 15.16 4.95
C SER A 30 12.53 16.25 4.27
N CYS A 31 12.51 17.47 4.84
CA CYS A 31 11.84 18.60 4.21
C CYS A 31 12.53 19.03 2.90
N TYR A 32 13.86 19.07 2.85
CA TYR A 32 14.62 19.35 1.63
C TYR A 32 14.35 18.30 0.54
N HIS A 33 14.33 17.02 0.92
CA HIS A 33 13.99 15.91 0.04
C HIS A 33 12.59 16.10 -0.55
N ALA A 34 11.60 16.39 0.30
CA ALA A 34 10.20 16.61 -0.10
C ALA A 34 10.01 17.77 -1.09
N ILE A 35 10.83 18.82 -1.02
CA ILE A 35 10.76 19.97 -1.94
C ILE A 35 11.70 19.86 -3.15
N GLY A 36 12.45 18.75 -3.28
CA GLY A 36 13.35 18.47 -4.39
C GLY A 36 14.74 19.12 -4.29
N GLU A 37 15.13 19.62 -3.12
CA GLU A 37 16.46 20.20 -2.86
C GLU A 37 17.44 19.09 -2.45
N TYR A 38 17.69 18.13 -3.35
CA TYR A 38 18.40 16.88 -3.05
C TYR A 38 19.82 17.09 -2.52
N ALA A 39 20.54 18.13 -2.98
CA ALA A 39 21.89 18.41 -2.48
C ALA A 39 21.89 18.79 -0.99
N ALA A 40 20.94 19.62 -0.57
CA ALA A 40 20.78 20.00 0.83
C ALA A 40 20.28 18.82 1.67
N ALA A 41 19.36 18.02 1.11
CA ALA A 41 18.86 16.81 1.77
C ALA A 41 19.98 15.81 2.06
N VAL A 42 20.80 15.46 1.06
CA VAL A 42 21.92 14.53 1.21
C VAL A 42 22.93 15.05 2.24
N LYS A 43 23.25 16.35 2.21
CA LYS A 43 24.15 16.97 3.18
C LYS A 43 23.67 16.80 4.62
N ASP A 44 22.39 17.10 4.89
CA ASP A 44 21.84 16.99 6.25
C ASP A 44 21.66 15.53 6.68
N TYR A 45 21.36 14.60 5.75
CA TYR A 45 21.36 13.17 6.06
C TYR A 45 22.76 12.65 6.40
N ASP A 46 23.78 13.06 5.65
CA ASP A 46 25.18 12.72 5.96
C ASP A 46 25.57 13.24 7.34
N ALA A 47 25.24 14.50 7.64
CA ALA A 47 25.45 15.05 8.98
C ALA A 47 24.72 14.25 10.07
N THR A 48 23.53 13.73 9.79
CA THR A 48 22.79 12.87 10.73
C THR A 48 23.52 11.53 10.97
N LEU A 49 24.05 10.93 9.91
CA LEU A 49 24.78 9.66 9.94
C LEU A 49 26.13 9.76 10.66
N ASP A 50 26.77 10.93 10.59
CA ASP A 50 28.09 11.18 11.18
C ASP A 50 28.04 11.51 12.70
N LEU A 51 26.85 11.66 13.29
CA LEU A 51 26.71 11.94 14.73
C LEU A 51 26.99 10.71 15.59
N GLU A 52 27.71 10.91 16.69
CA GLU A 52 27.79 9.94 17.78
C GLU A 52 26.57 10.09 18.69
N LEU A 53 25.78 9.03 18.82
CA LEU A 53 24.52 9.05 19.58
C LEU A 53 24.64 8.27 20.89
N ASP A 54 24.03 8.83 21.92
CA ASP A 54 24.01 8.32 23.30
C ASP A 54 22.85 7.35 23.58
N SER A 55 21.92 7.19 22.64
CA SER A 55 20.64 6.49 22.87
C SER A 55 20.14 5.75 21.63
N MET A 56 19.53 4.58 21.90
CA MET A 56 18.97 3.71 20.85
C MET A 56 17.79 4.36 20.11
N GLU A 57 17.01 5.21 20.79
CA GLU A 57 15.89 5.94 20.16
C GLU A 57 16.38 6.88 19.06
N LYS A 58 17.45 7.63 19.32
CA LYS A 58 18.08 8.49 18.31
C LYS A 58 18.75 7.67 17.20
N PHE A 59 19.25 6.48 17.50
CA PHE A 59 19.86 5.59 16.51
C PHE A 59 18.89 5.18 15.38
N VAL A 60 17.58 5.09 15.67
CA VAL A 60 16.55 4.85 14.64
C VAL A 60 16.55 5.96 13.58
N LEU A 61 16.83 7.21 13.95
CA LEU A 61 16.90 8.32 13.00
C LEU A 61 18.09 8.21 12.06
N GLN A 62 19.20 7.62 12.49
CA GLN A 62 20.34 7.34 11.61
C GLN A 62 19.99 6.24 10.59
N CYS A 63 19.35 5.17 11.05
CA CYS A 63 18.86 4.12 10.16
C CYS A 63 17.91 4.72 9.11
N LEU A 64 16.95 5.56 9.54
CA LEU A 64 16.05 6.26 8.63
C LEU A 64 16.80 7.21 7.68
N ALA A 65 17.74 8.02 8.19
CA ALA A 65 18.52 8.95 7.37
C ALA A 65 19.26 8.23 6.23
N PHE A 66 19.80 7.05 6.50
CA PHE A 66 20.41 6.21 5.48
C PHE A 66 19.44 5.84 4.36
N TYR A 67 18.26 5.28 4.69
CA TYR A 67 17.30 4.87 3.68
C TYR A 67 16.77 6.08 2.91
N GLN A 68 16.48 7.17 3.61
CA GLN A 68 15.97 8.39 3.01
C GLN A 68 16.98 9.08 2.09
N LYS A 69 18.27 9.04 2.43
CA LYS A 69 19.36 9.49 1.56
C LYS A 69 19.39 8.69 0.26
N GLU A 70 19.31 7.37 0.34
CA GLU A 70 19.31 6.51 -0.85
C GLU A 70 18.07 6.75 -1.73
N ILE A 71 16.89 6.90 -1.15
CA ILE A 71 15.68 7.26 -1.90
C ILE A 71 15.78 8.66 -2.52
N ALA A 72 16.42 9.61 -1.84
CA ALA A 72 16.70 10.94 -2.40
C ALA A 72 17.65 10.86 -3.61
N LEU A 73 18.68 10.02 -3.56
CA LEU A 73 19.60 9.77 -4.67
C LEU A 73 18.90 9.07 -5.84
N TYR A 74 18.09 8.05 -5.56
CA TYR A 74 17.26 7.38 -6.56
C TYR A 74 16.33 8.37 -7.26
N THR A 75 15.57 9.16 -6.49
CA THR A 75 14.65 10.15 -7.03
C THR A 75 15.38 11.20 -7.87
N ALA A 76 16.55 11.66 -7.41
CA ALA A 76 17.42 12.56 -8.17
C ALA A 76 17.91 11.94 -9.50
N SER A 77 18.17 10.63 -9.53
CA SER A 77 18.60 9.92 -10.75
C SER A 77 17.48 9.83 -11.81
N LYS A 78 16.21 9.83 -11.36
CA LYS A 78 15.01 9.72 -12.20
C LYS A 78 14.42 11.07 -12.61
N LEU A 79 14.95 12.20 -12.12
CA LEU A 79 14.41 13.56 -12.39
C LEU A 79 14.18 13.91 -13.86
N ARG A 80 14.94 13.30 -14.77
CA ARG A 80 14.86 13.56 -16.21
C ARG A 80 14.10 12.50 -17.00
N SER A 81 13.76 11.39 -16.35
CA SER A 81 12.97 10.34 -16.97
C SER A 81 11.52 10.78 -17.03
N GLU A 82 10.79 10.32 -18.03
CA GLU A 82 9.33 10.46 -18.00
C GLU A 82 8.80 9.77 -16.73
N PHE A 83 7.76 10.35 -16.14
CA PHE A 83 7.23 9.90 -14.86
C PHE A 83 6.76 8.43 -14.88
N CYS A 84 6.37 7.91 -16.05
CA CYS A 84 6.02 6.50 -16.22
C CYS A 84 7.17 5.54 -15.87
N TRP A 85 8.44 5.96 -15.97
CA TRP A 85 9.64 5.19 -15.66
C TRP A 85 10.13 5.33 -14.20
N PHE A 86 9.42 6.09 -13.38
CA PHE A 86 9.64 6.09 -11.93
C PHE A 86 8.98 4.84 -11.33
N ASP A 87 9.75 3.95 -10.73
CA ASP A 87 9.29 2.66 -10.23
C ASP A 87 10.17 2.18 -9.07
N ILE A 88 9.89 2.65 -7.86
CA ILE A 88 10.63 2.21 -6.66
C ILE A 88 10.50 0.69 -6.47
N ASP A 89 9.34 0.13 -6.77
CA ASP A 89 9.06 -1.28 -6.54
C ASP A 89 9.84 -2.21 -7.48
N GLY A 90 10.05 -1.79 -8.74
CA GLY A 90 10.86 -2.51 -9.71
C GLY A 90 12.36 -2.20 -9.63
N ASP A 91 12.75 -0.95 -9.31
CA ASP A 91 14.15 -0.52 -9.37
C ASP A 91 14.93 -0.72 -8.06
N ILE A 92 14.26 -0.67 -6.91
CA ILE A 92 14.91 -0.78 -5.59
C ILE A 92 14.86 -2.22 -5.10
N ASP A 93 16.01 -2.69 -4.61
CA ASP A 93 16.19 -4.05 -4.12
C ASP A 93 15.16 -4.44 -3.03
N PRO A 94 14.55 -5.63 -3.11
CA PRO A 94 13.58 -6.12 -2.11
C PRO A 94 14.09 -6.07 -0.66
N LEU A 95 15.37 -6.41 -0.41
CA LEU A 95 15.98 -6.38 0.92
C LEU A 95 16.06 -4.96 1.45
N PHE A 96 16.45 -4.00 0.60
CA PHE A 96 16.45 -2.59 0.96
C PHE A 96 15.06 -2.12 1.37
N LYS A 97 14.04 -2.41 0.55
CA LYS A 97 12.66 -1.98 0.81
C LYS A 97 12.14 -2.57 2.11
N GLU A 98 12.44 -3.83 2.39
CA GLU A 98 12.02 -4.49 3.62
C GLU A 98 12.65 -3.85 4.85
N TYR A 99 13.98 -3.65 4.83
CA TYR A 99 14.68 -3.04 5.95
C TYR A 99 14.27 -1.59 6.16
N TRP A 100 14.00 -0.86 5.08
CA TRP A 100 13.45 0.49 5.13
C TRP A 100 12.08 0.51 5.80
N CYS A 101 11.17 -0.38 5.41
CA CYS A 101 9.85 -0.51 6.02
C CYS A 101 9.95 -0.87 7.51
N LYS A 102 10.83 -1.82 7.85
CA LYS A 102 11.02 -2.33 9.22
C LYS A 102 11.91 -1.42 10.08
N ARG A 103 12.49 -0.37 9.50
CA ARG A 103 13.44 0.57 10.16
C ARG A 103 14.63 -0.16 10.79
N LEU A 104 15.11 -1.21 10.14
CA LEU A 104 16.22 -2.04 10.63
C LEU A 104 17.57 -1.35 10.42
N HIS A 105 18.60 -1.83 11.12
CA HIS A 105 19.97 -1.35 10.92
C HIS A 105 20.43 -1.65 9.48
N PRO A 106 21.03 -0.69 8.76
CA PRO A 106 21.39 -0.85 7.36
C PRO A 106 22.62 -1.73 7.07
N LYS A 107 23.24 -2.38 8.06
CA LYS A 107 24.52 -3.09 7.89
C LYS A 107 24.42 -4.15 6.79
N ASN A 108 23.42 -5.02 6.90
CA ASN A 108 23.17 -6.08 5.93
C ASN A 108 22.83 -5.52 4.53
N VAL A 109 22.14 -4.38 4.47
CA VAL A 109 21.80 -3.70 3.21
C VAL A 109 23.05 -3.14 2.55
N CYS A 110 23.95 -2.49 3.30
CA CYS A 110 25.21 -1.97 2.78
C CYS A 110 26.10 -3.05 2.16
N GLU A 111 26.10 -4.24 2.74
CA GLU A 111 26.94 -5.36 2.29
C GLU A 111 26.36 -6.07 1.06
N LYS A 112 25.03 -6.06 0.89
CA LYS A 112 24.33 -6.90 -0.11
C LYS A 112 23.65 -6.11 -1.24
N VAL A 113 23.38 -4.82 -1.05
CA VAL A 113 22.58 -4.01 -1.99
C VAL A 113 23.44 -2.92 -2.63
N PHE A 114 23.30 -2.77 -3.96
CA PHE A 114 23.98 -1.71 -4.71
C PHE A 114 23.49 -0.32 -4.29
N ARG A 115 24.43 0.61 -4.08
CA ARG A 115 24.15 2.00 -3.68
C ARG A 115 23.57 2.80 -4.84
N GLN A 116 22.67 3.72 -4.53
CA GLN A 116 22.08 4.60 -5.54
C GLN A 116 23.13 5.56 -6.11
N PRO A 117 23.02 5.96 -7.40
CA PRO A 117 24.01 6.80 -8.06
C PRO A 117 24.26 8.11 -7.30
N PRO A 118 25.52 8.52 -7.10
CA PRO A 118 25.83 9.78 -6.44
C PRO A 118 25.20 10.98 -7.16
N LEU A 119 24.80 12.00 -6.39
CA LEU A 119 24.09 13.16 -6.93
C LEU A 119 24.86 13.86 -8.07
N ARG A 120 26.21 13.87 -8.01
CA ARG A 120 27.07 14.44 -9.05
C ARG A 120 26.85 13.78 -10.41
N GLU A 121 26.60 12.48 -10.47
CA GLU A 121 26.36 11.76 -11.73
C GLU A 121 24.96 12.05 -12.27
N SER A 122 23.97 12.06 -11.38
CA SER A 122 22.58 12.40 -11.70
C SER A 122 22.44 13.83 -12.24
N LEU A 123 23.18 14.80 -11.67
CA LEU A 123 23.12 16.20 -12.04
C LEU A 123 24.01 16.58 -13.25
N LYS A 124 25.01 15.76 -13.62
CA LYS A 124 25.92 16.01 -14.75
C LYS A 124 25.27 15.87 -16.12
N LYS A 125 24.27 14.99 -16.26
CA LYS A 125 23.38 14.96 -17.44
C LYS A 125 22.72 16.37 -17.52
N SER A 126 22.41 16.94 -18.69
CA SER A 126 22.14 18.39 -18.92
C SER A 126 21.26 19.19 -17.93
N LYS A 127 21.49 20.51 -17.73
CA LYS A 127 20.65 21.36 -16.85
C LYS A 127 19.18 21.41 -17.34
N LEU A 128 18.22 21.20 -16.43
CA LEU A 128 16.78 21.41 -16.71
C LEU A 128 16.54 22.88 -17.10
N ARG A 129 15.73 23.13 -18.13
CA ARG A 129 15.48 24.50 -18.59
C ARG A 129 14.42 25.14 -17.70
N LYS A 130 14.61 26.41 -17.33
CA LYS A 130 13.61 27.17 -16.55
C LYS A 130 12.21 27.16 -17.20
N GLN A 131 12.16 27.04 -18.53
CA GLN A 131 10.93 26.95 -19.32
C GLN A 131 10.13 25.66 -19.06
N ASP A 132 10.78 24.56 -18.66
CA ASP A 132 10.10 23.29 -18.37
C ASP A 132 9.18 23.40 -17.14
N PHE A 133 9.51 24.32 -16.23
CA PHE A 133 8.73 24.64 -15.02
C PHE A 133 7.64 25.70 -15.25
N ALA A 134 7.53 26.27 -16.45
CA ALA A 134 6.48 27.25 -16.73
C ALA A 134 5.10 26.57 -16.68
N ILE A 135 4.21 27.14 -15.85
CA ILE A 135 2.82 26.72 -15.74
C ILE A 135 2.04 27.36 -16.88
N THR A 136 1.71 26.57 -17.90
CA THR A 136 0.83 27.01 -18.99
C THR A 136 -0.63 27.07 -18.52
N LYS A 137 -1.50 27.76 -19.26
CA LYS A 137 -2.94 27.80 -18.97
C LYS A 137 -3.56 26.39 -18.88
N GLN A 138 -3.15 25.48 -19.76
CA GLN A 138 -3.62 24.08 -19.75
C GLN A 138 -3.15 23.33 -18.50
N LYS A 139 -1.86 23.46 -18.12
CA LYS A 139 -1.34 22.89 -16.87
C LYS A 139 -2.08 23.45 -15.65
N ALA A 140 -2.36 24.75 -15.62
CA ALA A 140 -3.11 25.37 -14.53
C ALA A 140 -4.53 24.80 -14.38
N VAL A 141 -5.27 24.63 -15.48
CA VAL A 141 -6.61 24.02 -15.48
C VAL A 141 -6.54 22.57 -14.95
N LEU A 142 -5.55 21.80 -15.38
CA LEU A 142 -5.34 20.43 -14.91
C LEU A 142 -5.07 20.39 -13.40
N LEU A 143 -4.22 21.29 -12.89
CA LEU A 143 -3.91 21.37 -11.47
C LEU A 143 -5.13 21.77 -10.62
N VAL A 144 -5.99 22.68 -11.12
CA VAL A 144 -7.24 23.04 -10.44
C VAL A 144 -8.19 21.84 -10.37
N ALA A 145 -8.32 21.08 -11.45
CA ALA A 145 -9.13 19.87 -11.48
C ALA A 145 -8.57 18.80 -10.51
N ALA A 146 -7.26 18.59 -10.52
CA ALA A 146 -6.58 17.68 -9.61
C ALA A 146 -6.80 18.10 -8.14
N ASP A 147 -6.60 19.37 -7.80
CA ASP A 147 -6.82 19.86 -6.44
C ASP A 147 -8.29 19.68 -5.99
N SER A 148 -9.25 19.85 -6.90
CA SER A 148 -10.68 19.64 -6.62
C SER A 148 -11.01 18.17 -6.34
N ILE A 149 -10.53 17.26 -7.20
CA ILE A 149 -10.73 15.80 -7.04
C ILE A 149 -10.03 15.32 -5.77
N GLY A 150 -8.78 15.73 -5.59
CA GLY A 150 -7.92 15.34 -4.48
C GLY A 150 -8.42 15.73 -3.11
N LYS A 151 -9.19 16.82 -2.97
CA LYS A 151 -9.81 17.17 -1.69
C LYS A 151 -10.81 16.11 -1.20
N LYS A 152 -11.33 15.25 -2.07
CA LYS A 152 -12.28 14.19 -1.69
C LYS A 152 -11.65 13.07 -0.85
N ILE A 153 -10.33 12.97 -0.82
CA ILE A 153 -9.64 12.02 0.06
C ILE A 153 -9.41 12.58 1.48
N GLN A 154 -9.73 13.86 1.72
CA GLN A 154 -9.64 14.44 3.05
C GLN A 154 -10.67 13.77 3.97
N TYR A 155 -10.18 13.24 5.09
CA TYR A 155 -11.04 12.78 6.16
C TYR A 155 -11.18 13.90 7.20
N ASP A 156 -12.36 14.50 7.30
CA ASP A 156 -12.63 15.64 8.18
C ASP A 156 -12.93 15.17 9.61
N CYS A 157 -11.92 14.65 10.31
CA CYS A 157 -12.02 14.31 11.72
C CYS A 157 -10.72 14.59 12.50
N LEU A 158 -10.80 14.51 13.83
CA LEU A 158 -9.66 14.79 14.71
C LEU A 158 -8.48 13.86 14.40
N GLY A 159 -7.28 14.44 14.31
CA GLY A 159 -6.05 13.70 14.03
C GLY A 159 -5.71 13.51 12.54
N PHE A 160 -6.57 13.98 11.62
CA PHE A 160 -6.29 14.06 10.18
C PHE A 160 -6.26 15.52 9.72
N LEU A 161 -5.05 16.05 9.53
CA LEU A 161 -4.85 17.42 9.08
C LEU A 161 -4.76 17.48 7.56
N PRO A 162 -5.28 18.53 6.91
CA PRO A 162 -5.17 18.67 5.47
C PRO A 162 -3.72 18.79 5.01
N ASN A 163 -3.43 18.07 3.93
CA ASN A 163 -2.15 18.10 3.25
C ASN A 163 -2.37 18.40 1.76
N ARG A 164 -2.05 19.64 1.36
CA ARG A 164 -2.24 20.10 -0.03
C ARG A 164 -1.43 19.28 -1.04
N ARG A 165 -0.26 18.76 -0.66
CA ARG A 165 0.58 17.93 -1.52
C ARG A 165 -0.09 16.57 -1.78
N GLN A 166 -0.61 15.93 -0.73
CA GLN A 166 -1.37 14.69 -0.83
C GLN A 166 -2.70 14.87 -1.57
N HIS A 167 -3.39 16.00 -1.42
CA HIS A 167 -4.59 16.25 -2.23
C HIS A 167 -4.22 16.37 -3.70
N ARG A 168 -3.22 17.20 -4.03
CA ARG A 168 -2.82 17.38 -5.42
C ARG A 168 -2.36 16.07 -6.08
N MET A 169 -1.55 15.26 -5.39
CA MET A 169 -1.14 13.96 -5.94
C MET A 169 -2.33 13.02 -6.13
N ALA A 170 -3.32 13.03 -5.22
CA ALA A 170 -4.51 12.17 -5.34
C ALA A 170 -5.34 12.54 -6.57
N GLY A 171 -5.49 13.84 -6.81
CA GLY A 171 -6.13 14.34 -8.01
C GLY A 171 -5.40 13.96 -9.29
N LEU A 172 -4.07 14.12 -9.33
CA LEU A 172 -3.26 13.78 -10.49
C LEU A 172 -3.31 12.27 -10.78
N ALA A 173 -3.20 11.44 -9.74
CA ALA A 173 -3.35 9.99 -9.83
C ALA A 173 -4.72 9.60 -10.38
N ALA A 174 -5.80 10.18 -9.83
CA ALA A 174 -7.16 9.91 -10.28
C ALA A 174 -7.38 10.28 -11.74
N ILE A 175 -6.84 11.42 -12.20
CA ILE A 175 -6.93 11.84 -13.60
C ILE A 175 -6.16 10.88 -14.51
N GLU A 176 -4.93 10.50 -14.15
CA GLU A 176 -4.13 9.56 -14.94
C GLU A 176 -4.80 8.19 -15.01
N ILE A 177 -5.30 7.68 -13.87
CA ILE A 177 -6.07 6.43 -13.81
C ILE A 177 -7.29 6.54 -14.73
N ALA A 178 -8.09 7.60 -14.62
CA ALA A 178 -9.27 7.78 -15.47
C ALA A 178 -8.92 7.78 -16.97
N GLN A 179 -7.81 8.40 -17.36
CA GLN A 179 -7.35 8.40 -18.75
C GLN A 179 -6.94 6.99 -19.23
N LYS A 180 -6.17 6.26 -18.42
CA LYS A 180 -5.73 4.89 -18.74
C LYS A 180 -6.90 3.92 -18.79
N VAL A 181 -7.76 3.94 -17.78
CA VAL A 181 -8.97 3.11 -17.69
C VAL A 181 -9.93 3.43 -18.84
N SER A 182 -10.15 4.70 -19.17
CA SER A 182 -10.99 5.08 -20.33
C SER A 182 -10.43 4.53 -21.65
N LYS A 183 -9.10 4.51 -21.83
CA LYS A 183 -8.47 3.90 -23.00
C LYS A 183 -8.66 2.37 -23.03
N ALA A 184 -8.51 1.71 -21.88
CA ALA A 184 -8.74 0.27 -21.76
C ALA A 184 -10.21 -0.10 -22.07
N TRP A 185 -11.17 0.62 -21.48
CA TRP A 185 -12.59 0.42 -21.71
C TRP A 185 -13.00 0.64 -23.18
N ARG A 186 -12.38 1.60 -23.89
CA ARG A 186 -12.59 1.75 -25.35
C ARG A 186 -12.18 0.50 -26.14
N SER A 187 -11.07 -0.13 -25.77
CA SER A 187 -10.64 -1.40 -26.40
C SER A 187 -11.62 -2.52 -26.11
N LEU A 188 -12.02 -2.68 -24.84
CA LEU A 188 -12.99 -3.69 -24.41
C LEU A 188 -14.34 -3.52 -25.10
N GLN A 189 -14.83 -2.28 -25.23
CA GLN A 189 -16.07 -1.99 -25.93
C GLN A 189 -15.99 -2.33 -27.43
N ALA A 190 -14.85 -2.11 -28.07
CA ALA A 190 -14.65 -2.52 -29.46
C ALA A 190 -14.74 -4.04 -29.59
N GLU A 191 -14.07 -4.78 -28.69
CA GLU A 191 -14.12 -6.24 -28.65
C GLU A 191 -15.52 -6.80 -28.40
N TRP A 192 -16.27 -6.22 -27.45
CA TRP A 192 -17.66 -6.58 -27.18
C TRP A 192 -18.55 -6.42 -28.43
N LYS A 193 -18.40 -5.29 -29.16
CA LYS A 193 -19.12 -5.06 -30.42
C LYS A 193 -18.75 -6.06 -31.51
N HIS A 194 -17.46 -6.44 -31.61
CA HIS A 194 -17.02 -7.46 -32.57
C HIS A 194 -17.55 -8.84 -32.23
N SER A 195 -17.58 -9.21 -30.94
CA SER A 195 -18.14 -10.48 -30.46
C SER A 195 -19.63 -10.59 -30.74
N ASN A 196 -20.41 -9.51 -30.53
CA ASN A 196 -21.85 -9.54 -30.82
C ASN A 196 -22.16 -9.59 -32.33
N LYS A 197 -21.27 -9.05 -33.17
CA LYS A 197 -21.37 -9.17 -34.64
C LYS A 197 -20.98 -10.56 -35.14
N SER A 198 -20.06 -11.26 -34.49
CA SER A 198 -19.66 -12.63 -34.87
C SER A 198 -20.60 -13.70 -34.31
N SER A 199 -21.21 -13.48 -33.14
CA SER A 199 -22.20 -14.37 -32.54
C SER A 199 -23.51 -14.45 -33.32
N SER A 200 -23.74 -13.56 -34.31
CA SER A 200 -24.87 -13.69 -35.24
C SER A 200 -24.67 -14.79 -36.29
N LYS A 201 -23.51 -15.50 -36.31
CA LYS A 201 -23.27 -16.62 -37.24
C LYS A 201 -22.99 -17.97 -36.61
N TYR A 202 -22.55 -18.08 -35.35
CA TYR A 202 -22.46 -19.38 -34.65
C TYR A 202 -22.64 -19.19 -33.15
N GLY A 203 -23.70 -19.78 -32.59
CA GLY A 203 -23.99 -19.77 -31.17
C GLY A 203 -23.13 -20.77 -30.40
N LYS A 204 -22.33 -20.29 -29.45
CA LYS A 204 -21.99 -20.92 -28.16
C LYS A 204 -21.09 -19.98 -27.35
N ARG A 205 -21.60 -19.46 -26.22
CA ARG A 205 -20.79 -18.75 -25.20
C ARG A 205 -19.88 -19.78 -24.52
N GLY A 206 -18.56 -19.70 -24.75
CA GLY A 206 -17.57 -20.41 -23.95
C GLY A 206 -17.27 -19.63 -22.68
N ARG A 207 -17.56 -20.20 -21.51
CA ARG A 207 -17.00 -19.74 -20.23
C ARG A 207 -15.47 -19.79 -20.33
N ARG A 208 -14.78 -18.66 -20.17
CA ARG A 208 -13.32 -18.63 -20.03
C ARG A 208 -12.97 -19.30 -18.69
N ARG A 209 -12.37 -20.48 -18.77
CA ARG A 209 -11.82 -21.22 -17.62
C ARG A 209 -10.41 -20.68 -17.36
N ILE A 210 -10.14 -20.28 -16.12
CA ILE A 210 -8.80 -19.91 -15.66
C ILE A 210 -7.97 -21.20 -15.57
N ASN A 211 -6.87 -21.28 -16.31
CA ASN A 211 -5.85 -22.31 -16.11
C ASN A 211 -4.95 -21.88 -14.95
N ILE A 212 -5.08 -22.55 -13.82
CA ILE A 212 -4.15 -22.44 -12.68
C ILE A 212 -3.12 -23.57 -12.85
N PRO A 213 -1.81 -23.29 -12.90
CA PRO A 213 -0.80 -24.35 -12.93
C PRO A 213 -0.75 -25.05 -11.57
N SER A 214 -1.06 -26.35 -11.52
CA SER A 214 -0.86 -27.16 -10.33
C SER A 214 0.63 -27.50 -10.19
N GLN A 215 1.26 -27.08 -9.09
CA GLN A 215 2.54 -27.65 -8.68
C GLN A 215 2.29 -28.79 -7.70
N ASN A 216 2.61 -30.01 -8.11
CA ASN A 216 3.23 -31.04 -7.27
C ASN A 216 3.46 -32.34 -8.06
N ARG A 217 4.73 -32.74 -8.19
CA ARG A 217 5.25 -34.08 -7.82
C ARG A 217 6.76 -34.12 -8.01
N GLY A 218 7.46 -34.48 -6.94
CA GLY A 218 8.89 -34.78 -6.96
C GLY A 218 9.19 -36.18 -7.54
N GLY A 219 10.48 -36.41 -7.81
CA GLY A 219 11.03 -37.73 -8.16
C GLY A 219 12.35 -37.61 -8.92
N ALA A 220 13.39 -38.26 -8.40
CA ALA A 220 14.81 -38.07 -8.69
C ALA A 220 15.36 -38.80 -9.94
N GLY A 221 16.55 -38.40 -10.41
CA GLY A 221 17.39 -39.14 -11.36
C GLY A 221 18.58 -38.31 -11.91
N CYS A 222 19.77 -38.89 -11.94
CA CYS A 222 21.09 -38.21 -11.94
C CYS A 222 21.71 -37.81 -13.31
N SER A 223 22.70 -36.91 -13.22
CA SER A 223 23.97 -36.77 -14.03
C SER A 223 23.88 -36.32 -15.50
N THR A 224 24.74 -35.48 -16.11
CA THR A 224 26.05 -34.82 -15.84
C THR A 224 26.34 -33.78 -16.96
N SER A 225 27.05 -32.68 -16.65
CA SER A 225 27.88 -31.77 -17.52
C SER A 225 27.23 -31.08 -18.74
N SER A 226 27.52 -29.84 -19.18
CA SER A 226 28.56 -28.84 -18.90
C SER A 226 28.13 -27.47 -19.48
N ALA A 227 28.45 -26.39 -18.75
CA ALA A 227 28.68 -24.98 -19.16
C ALA A 227 27.86 -24.33 -20.29
N SER A 228 27.00 -23.37 -19.92
CA SER A 228 27.01 -21.95 -20.36
C SER A 228 25.76 -21.24 -19.81
N GLU A 229 25.93 -20.30 -18.89
CA GLU A 229 24.83 -19.53 -18.30
C GLU A 229 24.41 -18.40 -19.24
N THR A 230 23.32 -18.64 -19.96
CA THR A 230 22.61 -17.62 -20.73
C THR A 230 21.18 -17.49 -20.19
N SER A 231 20.88 -16.29 -19.72
CA SER A 231 19.56 -15.70 -19.47
C SER A 231 18.38 -16.47 -20.06
N THR A 232 17.60 -17.14 -19.22
CA THR A 232 16.35 -17.82 -19.59
C THR A 232 15.21 -16.82 -19.73
N THR A 233 15.16 -16.18 -20.90
CA THR A 233 13.93 -15.65 -21.49
C THR A 233 13.07 -16.84 -21.89
N TYR A 234 11.98 -17.12 -21.16
CA TYR A 234 11.02 -18.14 -21.58
C TYR A 234 10.23 -17.64 -22.79
N GLY A 235 10.58 -18.21 -23.94
CA GLY A 235 9.90 -18.01 -25.21
C GLY A 235 8.47 -18.52 -25.18
N ILE A 236 7.55 -17.62 -25.52
CA ILE A 236 6.18 -17.94 -25.90
C ILE A 236 6.25 -18.63 -27.25
N THR A 237 5.82 -19.89 -27.31
CA THR A 237 5.45 -20.54 -28.58
C THR A 237 4.39 -19.68 -29.25
N GLU A 238 4.68 -19.23 -30.46
CA GLU A 238 3.80 -18.43 -31.29
C GLU A 238 2.46 -19.16 -31.52
N ASP A 239 1.46 -18.78 -30.74
CA ASP A 239 0.07 -18.92 -31.13
C ASP A 239 -0.46 -17.52 -31.41
N ARG A 240 -0.67 -17.25 -32.70
CA ARG A 240 -0.97 -15.94 -33.29
C ARG A 240 -2.44 -15.52 -33.01
N SER A 241 -2.84 -15.57 -31.75
CA SER A 241 -3.99 -14.81 -31.26
C SER A 241 -3.47 -13.49 -30.72
N SER A 242 -4.04 -12.38 -31.19
CA SER A 242 -3.64 -11.03 -30.77
C SER A 242 -3.95 -10.84 -29.28
N ASN A 243 -3.03 -11.26 -28.40
CA ASN A 243 -3.14 -11.05 -26.96
C ASN A 243 -2.83 -9.57 -26.68
N ARG A 244 -3.83 -8.71 -26.95
CA ARG A 244 -3.80 -7.31 -26.55
C ARG A 244 -3.66 -7.27 -25.04
N PHE A 245 -2.65 -6.56 -24.55
CA PHE A 245 -2.42 -6.35 -23.12
C PHE A 245 -3.68 -5.74 -22.49
N MET A 246 -4.42 -6.54 -21.73
CA MET A 246 -5.61 -6.10 -21.00
C MET A 246 -5.13 -5.48 -19.69
N MET A 247 -5.51 -4.23 -19.46
CA MET A 247 -5.14 -3.51 -18.22
C MET A 247 -5.63 -4.32 -17.01
N SER A 248 -4.71 -4.62 -16.10
CA SER A 248 -4.98 -5.33 -14.85
C SER A 248 -5.37 -4.37 -13.72
N TRP A 249 -5.85 -4.90 -12.60
CA TRP A 249 -6.09 -4.09 -11.42
C TRP A 249 -4.78 -3.53 -10.85
N GLN A 250 -3.68 -4.30 -10.96
CA GLN A 250 -2.36 -3.86 -10.52
C GLN A 250 -1.90 -2.65 -11.32
N ASP A 251 -2.19 -2.60 -12.63
CA ASP A 251 -1.87 -1.43 -13.47
C ASP A 251 -2.60 -0.16 -13.01
N VAL A 252 -3.84 -0.30 -12.53
CA VAL A 252 -4.63 0.82 -11.98
C VAL A 252 -3.99 1.34 -10.70
N TYR A 253 -3.77 0.45 -9.74
CA TYR A 253 -3.29 0.84 -8.41
C TYR A 253 -1.80 1.21 -8.39
N SER A 254 -0.98 0.66 -9.29
CA SER A 254 0.42 1.05 -9.43
C SER A 254 0.58 2.53 -9.78
N VAL A 255 -0.39 3.13 -10.48
CA VAL A 255 -0.39 4.59 -10.72
C VAL A 255 -0.59 5.35 -9.41
N ALA A 256 -1.57 4.95 -8.59
CA ALA A 256 -1.82 5.58 -7.29
C ALA A 256 -0.61 5.45 -6.35
N VAL A 257 -0.01 4.26 -6.29
CA VAL A 257 1.21 3.97 -5.50
C VAL A 257 2.37 4.86 -5.93
N LYS A 258 2.62 4.97 -7.25
CA LYS A 258 3.69 5.79 -7.81
C LYS A 258 3.54 7.28 -7.45
N TRP A 259 2.33 7.82 -7.56
CA TRP A 259 2.04 9.19 -7.13
C TRP A 259 2.19 9.37 -5.61
N ARG A 260 1.86 8.37 -4.80
CA ARG A 260 2.04 8.40 -3.34
C ARG A 260 3.52 8.37 -2.95
N GLN A 261 4.34 7.58 -3.65
CA GLN A 261 5.79 7.48 -3.43
C GLN A 261 6.50 8.82 -3.69
N ILE A 262 6.22 9.47 -4.83
CA ILE A 262 6.90 10.73 -5.17
C ILE A 262 6.40 11.92 -4.34
N SER A 263 5.14 11.89 -3.92
CA SER A 263 4.51 12.99 -3.17
C SER A 263 4.79 12.97 -1.68
N GLU A 264 5.36 11.90 -1.15
CA GLU A 264 5.78 11.78 0.24
C GLU A 264 6.95 10.80 0.30
N PRO A 265 8.13 11.22 -0.20
CA PRO A 265 9.24 10.30 -0.42
C PRO A 265 9.87 9.81 0.89
N CYS A 266 9.42 10.35 2.02
CA CYS A 266 9.82 9.91 3.35
C CYS A 266 8.98 8.74 3.89
N ASP A 267 7.86 8.41 3.25
CA ASP A 267 7.04 7.27 3.63
C ASP A 267 7.41 6.03 2.79
N PRO A 268 7.70 4.87 3.41
CA PRO A 268 8.05 3.64 2.68
C PRO A 268 6.81 2.97 2.08
N VAL A 269 6.23 3.60 1.06
CA VAL A 269 5.05 3.10 0.34
C VAL A 269 5.49 2.15 -0.77
N VAL A 270 5.41 0.85 -0.53
CA VAL A 270 5.86 -0.21 -1.46
C VAL A 270 4.89 -1.39 -1.48
N TRP A 271 4.95 -2.20 -2.54
CA TRP A 271 4.17 -3.44 -2.64
C TRP A 271 4.74 -4.53 -1.74
N ILE A 272 3.89 -5.10 -0.89
CA ILE A 272 4.29 -6.12 0.08
C ILE A 272 4.86 -7.37 -0.60
N ASN A 273 4.24 -7.83 -1.69
CA ASN A 273 4.71 -8.96 -2.49
C ASN A 273 5.98 -8.67 -3.30
N LYS A 274 6.59 -7.49 -3.13
CA LYS A 274 7.87 -7.09 -3.72
C LYS A 274 8.96 -6.89 -2.67
N LEU A 275 8.71 -7.32 -1.42
CA LEU A 275 9.68 -7.41 -0.33
C LEU A 275 10.39 -8.77 -0.37
N SER A 276 11.42 -8.98 0.47
CA SER A 276 12.22 -10.21 0.46
C SER A 276 11.48 -11.40 1.08
N GLU A 277 11.95 -12.63 0.85
CA GLU A 277 11.31 -13.87 1.34
C GLU A 277 11.30 -13.98 2.89
N GLU A 278 12.16 -13.23 3.59
CA GLU A 278 12.19 -13.15 5.06
C GLU A 278 10.96 -12.39 5.64
N PHE A 279 10.10 -11.86 4.77
CA PHE A 279 8.89 -11.12 5.12
C PHE A 279 7.75 -11.98 5.72
N ASN A 280 7.86 -13.32 5.71
CA ASN A 280 6.80 -14.25 6.13
C ASN A 280 6.24 -14.03 7.55
N SER A 281 6.93 -13.28 8.42
CA SER A 281 6.50 -12.96 9.79
C SER A 281 6.08 -11.49 9.96
N GLY A 282 4.81 -11.20 9.66
CA GLY A 282 4.03 -10.34 10.55
C GLY A 282 4.08 -8.83 10.35
N PHE A 283 4.39 -8.32 9.16
CA PHE A 283 4.20 -6.88 8.93
C PHE A 283 2.72 -6.54 8.64
N GLY A 284 1.89 -6.58 9.67
CA GLY A 284 0.51 -6.11 9.60
C GLY A 284 0.40 -4.63 9.95
N SER A 285 -0.47 -3.88 9.25
CA SER A 285 -0.89 -2.58 9.76
C SER A 285 -1.57 -2.77 11.11
N GLN A 286 -1.09 -2.07 12.14
CA GLN A 286 -1.76 -1.99 13.42
C GLN A 286 -2.44 -0.63 13.54
N THR A 287 -3.76 -0.62 13.73
CA THR A 287 -4.55 0.59 13.96
C THR A 287 -5.08 0.56 15.39
N PRO A 288 -4.31 1.09 16.35
CA PRO A 288 -4.74 1.12 17.73
C PRO A 288 -5.80 2.18 17.94
N MET A 289 -6.90 1.79 18.60
CA MET A 289 -7.90 2.73 19.12
C MET A 289 -7.55 3.11 20.55
N VAL A 290 -7.01 2.16 21.32
CA VAL A 290 -6.52 2.35 22.69
C VAL A 290 -5.10 1.79 22.79
N LEU A 291 -4.21 2.53 23.45
CA LEU A 291 -2.85 2.11 23.82
C LEU A 291 -2.69 2.29 25.33
N GLY A 292 -2.69 1.19 26.09
CA GLY A 292 -2.77 1.22 27.55
C GLY A 292 -3.99 2.00 28.05
N GLN A 293 -3.77 3.15 28.67
CA GLN A 293 -4.82 4.09 29.10
C GLN A 293 -5.14 5.19 28.08
N ALA A 294 -4.34 5.32 27.02
CA ALA A 294 -4.44 6.42 26.06
C ALA A 294 -5.45 6.11 24.94
N LYS A 295 -6.31 7.08 24.66
CA LYS A 295 -7.25 7.04 23.53
C LYS A 295 -6.55 7.63 22.30
N VAL A 296 -6.39 6.83 21.24
CA VAL A 296 -5.75 7.30 20.01
C VAL A 296 -6.73 8.20 19.27
N ILE A 297 -6.52 9.52 19.34
CA ILE A 297 -7.43 10.57 18.82
C ILE A 297 -7.98 10.23 17.42
N ARG A 298 -7.10 9.74 16.55
CA ARG A 298 -7.40 9.44 15.15
C ARG A 298 -8.39 8.28 14.95
N TYR A 299 -8.32 7.26 15.80
CA TYR A 299 -9.01 5.98 15.58
C TYR A 299 -10.03 5.65 16.67
N TYR A 300 -9.89 6.25 17.86
CA TYR A 300 -10.82 6.07 18.97
C TYR A 300 -12.29 6.37 18.65
N PRO A 301 -12.64 7.29 17.73
CA PRO A 301 -14.04 7.43 17.29
C PRO A 301 -14.68 6.14 16.76
N ASN A 302 -13.88 5.16 16.31
CA ASN A 302 -14.36 3.85 15.87
C ASN A 302 -14.35 2.78 16.97
N HIS A 303 -13.90 3.09 18.19
CA HIS A 303 -13.76 2.13 19.29
C HIS A 303 -15.05 1.34 19.57
N GLU A 304 -16.17 2.05 19.75
CA GLU A 304 -17.47 1.43 20.05
C GLU A 304 -17.91 0.49 18.92
N ARG A 305 -17.86 0.98 17.68
CA ARG A 305 -18.14 0.18 16.49
C ARG A 305 -17.27 -1.08 16.42
N THR A 306 -15.98 -0.97 16.71
CA THR A 306 -15.06 -2.12 16.68
C THR A 306 -15.33 -3.09 17.82
N LEU A 307 -15.69 -2.60 19.02
CA LEU A 307 -16.09 -3.46 20.13
C LEU A 307 -17.38 -4.23 19.79
N ASP A 308 -18.36 -3.58 19.17
CA ASP A 308 -19.60 -4.23 18.73
C ASP A 308 -19.36 -5.30 17.65
N VAL A 309 -18.47 -5.02 16.70
CA VAL A 309 -18.04 -6.02 15.71
C VAL A 309 -17.35 -7.20 16.40
N ALA A 310 -16.49 -6.96 17.39
CA ALA A 310 -15.84 -8.02 18.16
C ALA A 310 -16.87 -8.93 18.85
N LYS A 311 -17.84 -8.33 19.55
CA LYS A 311 -18.93 -9.07 20.21
C LYS A 311 -19.76 -9.88 19.21
N ALA A 312 -20.10 -9.29 18.06
CA ALA A 312 -20.85 -9.96 17.01
C ALA A 312 -20.10 -11.16 16.43
N VAL A 313 -18.78 -11.04 16.20
CA VAL A 313 -17.94 -12.15 15.74
C VAL A 313 -17.84 -13.25 16.79
N ILE A 314 -17.66 -12.91 18.07
CA ILE A 314 -17.62 -13.91 19.14
C ILE A 314 -18.95 -14.67 19.20
N LYS A 315 -20.08 -13.98 19.06
CA LYS A 315 -21.40 -14.60 19.05
C LYS A 315 -21.60 -15.56 17.88
N ASP A 316 -21.09 -15.23 16.69
CA ASP A 316 -21.19 -16.08 15.50
C ASP A 316 -20.26 -17.30 15.59
N LYS A 317 -19.02 -17.08 16.02
CA LYS A 317 -17.96 -18.11 15.98
C LYS A 317 -17.88 -18.97 17.23
N LEU A 318 -18.30 -18.44 18.38
CA LEU A 318 -18.17 -19.08 19.69
C LEU A 318 -16.71 -19.40 20.08
N TYR A 319 -15.73 -18.75 19.47
CA TYR A 319 -14.33 -18.85 19.88
C TYR A 319 -13.56 -17.57 19.54
N VAL A 320 -12.43 -17.41 20.23
CA VAL A 320 -11.37 -16.45 19.92
C VAL A 320 -10.02 -17.17 19.96
N HIS A 321 -8.92 -16.49 19.60
CA HIS A 321 -7.58 -17.04 19.67
C HIS A 321 -6.77 -16.32 20.75
N ASN A 322 -5.95 -17.07 21.50
CA ASN A 322 -5.00 -16.48 22.43
C ASN A 322 -3.74 -15.95 21.71
N LYS A 323 -2.77 -15.44 22.47
CA LYS A 323 -1.49 -14.93 21.93
C LYS A 323 -0.64 -16.00 21.22
N ALA A 324 -0.81 -17.27 21.57
CA ALA A 324 -0.12 -18.40 20.95
C ALA A 324 -0.91 -18.99 19.76
N ASP A 325 -1.94 -18.28 19.28
CA ASP A 325 -2.87 -18.70 18.22
C ASP A 325 -3.75 -19.92 18.58
N GLU A 326 -3.80 -20.31 19.86
CA GLU A 326 -4.64 -21.41 20.35
C GLU A 326 -6.09 -20.96 20.56
N ILE A 327 -7.03 -21.87 20.37
CA ILE A 327 -8.47 -21.57 20.42
C ILE A 327 -8.95 -21.48 21.88
N ILE A 328 -9.58 -20.35 22.22
CA ILE A 328 -10.37 -20.16 23.43
C ILE A 328 -11.84 -20.30 23.05
N ASN A 329 -12.47 -21.40 23.45
CA ASN A 329 -13.90 -21.60 23.23
C ASN A 329 -14.74 -20.74 24.18
N ILE A 330 -15.78 -20.11 23.64
CA ILE A 330 -16.72 -19.28 24.38
C ILE A 330 -18.00 -20.08 24.59
N THR A 331 -18.30 -20.39 25.85
CA THR A 331 -19.52 -21.10 26.23
C THR A 331 -20.75 -20.23 25.97
N THR A 332 -21.88 -20.88 25.67
CA THR A 332 -23.16 -20.20 25.44
C THR A 332 -23.62 -19.38 26.64
N GLU A 333 -23.24 -19.78 27.85
CA GLU A 333 -23.54 -19.08 29.11
C GLU A 333 -22.86 -17.70 29.17
N LYS A 334 -21.64 -17.57 28.64
CA LYS A 334 -20.90 -16.29 28.63
C LYS A 334 -21.39 -15.32 27.55
N LEU A 335 -22.21 -15.78 26.59
CA LEU A 335 -22.58 -14.95 25.44
C LEU A 335 -23.37 -13.71 25.83
N GLN A 336 -24.28 -13.83 26.80
CA GLN A 336 -25.07 -12.69 27.24
C GLN A 336 -24.17 -11.62 27.87
N ASP A 337 -23.26 -12.03 28.76
CA ASP A 337 -22.27 -11.15 29.38
C ASP A 337 -21.38 -10.46 28.32
N ILE A 338 -20.98 -11.19 27.28
CA ILE A 338 -20.19 -10.63 26.17
C ILE A 338 -20.99 -9.57 25.42
N MET A 339 -22.28 -9.82 25.15
CA MET A 339 -23.13 -8.85 24.46
C MET A 339 -23.36 -7.59 25.30
N ASP A 340 -23.43 -7.75 26.62
CA ASP A 340 -23.63 -6.67 27.59
C ASP A 340 -22.34 -5.90 27.93
N ALA A 341 -21.17 -6.41 27.54
CA ALA A 341 -19.87 -5.77 27.73
C ALA A 341 -19.80 -4.39 27.02
N LYS A 342 -19.43 -3.35 27.79
CA LYS A 342 -19.36 -1.96 27.32
C LYS A 342 -17.92 -1.47 27.15
N THR A 343 -16.98 -2.12 27.81
CA THR A 343 -15.58 -1.72 27.82
C THR A 343 -14.67 -2.87 27.42
N CYS A 344 -13.44 -2.53 27.00
CA CYS A 344 -12.37 -3.49 26.82
C CYS A 344 -12.12 -4.32 28.09
N SER A 345 -12.24 -3.71 29.27
CA SER A 345 -12.04 -4.43 30.54
C SER A 345 -13.12 -5.48 30.78
N ASP A 346 -14.39 -5.17 30.49
CA ASP A 346 -15.50 -6.12 30.66
C ASP A 346 -15.27 -7.34 29.77
N LEU A 347 -15.01 -7.08 28.48
CA LEU A 347 -14.80 -8.14 27.51
C LEU A 347 -13.58 -9.01 27.85
N TYR A 348 -12.48 -8.39 28.28
CA TYR A 348 -11.29 -9.10 28.74
C TYR A 348 -11.58 -10.00 29.94
N ASN A 349 -12.30 -9.49 30.94
CA ASN A 349 -12.61 -10.24 32.17
C ASN A 349 -13.47 -11.48 31.88
N ILE A 350 -14.35 -11.42 30.88
CA ILE A 350 -15.21 -12.55 30.49
C ILE A 350 -14.41 -13.63 29.72
N VAL A 351 -13.53 -13.20 28.80
CA VAL A 351 -12.67 -14.12 28.03
C VAL A 351 -11.59 -14.73 28.93
N GLY A 352 -10.94 -13.92 29.76
CA GLY A 352 -10.01 -14.33 30.81
C GLY A 352 -8.53 -14.12 30.50
N GLU A 353 -8.17 -13.85 29.24
CA GLU A 353 -6.77 -13.66 28.80
C GLU A 353 -6.67 -12.75 27.56
N ASP A 354 -5.44 -12.45 27.13
CA ASP A 354 -5.18 -11.72 25.88
C ASP A 354 -5.70 -12.52 24.69
N PHE A 355 -6.47 -11.86 23.82
CA PHE A 355 -7.05 -12.55 22.68
C PHE A 355 -7.08 -11.71 21.41
N TRP A 356 -7.26 -12.41 20.30
CA TRP A 356 -7.62 -11.84 19.03
C TRP A 356 -8.71 -12.66 18.34
N LEU A 357 -9.44 -12.02 17.44
CA LEU A 357 -10.42 -12.64 16.56
C LEU A 357 -10.33 -12.01 15.19
N ALA A 358 -10.86 -12.65 14.15
CA ALA A 358 -10.89 -12.10 12.80
C ALA A 358 -12.32 -11.84 12.33
N THR A 359 -12.52 -10.75 11.60
CA THR A 359 -13.68 -10.64 10.72
C THR A 359 -13.51 -11.60 9.54
N TRP A 360 -14.59 -11.93 8.84
CA TRP A 360 -14.55 -12.87 7.71
C TRP A 360 -15.39 -12.34 6.56
N CYS A 361 -15.00 -12.67 5.33
CA CYS A 361 -15.82 -12.41 4.15
C CYS A 361 -15.85 -13.63 3.23
N ASN A 362 -16.96 -13.81 2.53
CA ASN A 362 -17.05 -14.84 1.50
C ASN A 362 -16.26 -14.39 0.27
N SER A 363 -15.52 -15.32 -0.30
CA SER A 363 -14.76 -15.14 -1.52
C SER A 363 -15.70 -15.00 -2.71
N THR A 364 -15.38 -14.08 -3.63
CA THR A 364 -16.05 -14.00 -4.94
C THR A 364 -15.24 -14.68 -6.03
N ALA A 365 -13.94 -14.90 -5.80
CA ALA A 365 -13.07 -15.63 -6.72
C ALA A 365 -13.13 -17.15 -6.56
N PHE A 366 -13.38 -17.64 -5.34
CA PHE A 366 -13.35 -19.06 -4.99
C PHE A 366 -14.66 -19.47 -4.31
N GLU A 367 -15.48 -20.23 -5.03
CA GLU A 367 -16.78 -20.71 -4.54
C GLU A 367 -16.63 -21.50 -3.22
N GLY A 368 -17.42 -21.12 -2.21
CA GLY A 368 -17.42 -21.76 -0.89
C GLY A 368 -16.25 -21.39 0.02
N LYS A 369 -15.29 -20.58 -0.42
CA LYS A 369 -14.15 -20.15 0.41
C LYS A 369 -14.53 -18.94 1.28
N GLN A 370 -14.18 -19.00 2.56
CA GLN A 370 -14.15 -17.82 3.43
C GLN A 370 -12.72 -17.30 3.56
N LEU A 371 -12.59 -15.97 3.46
CA LEU A 371 -11.33 -15.26 3.62
C LEU A 371 -11.30 -14.61 4.99
N GLU A 372 -10.16 -14.73 5.66
CA GLU A 372 -9.89 -13.97 6.87
C GLU A 372 -9.88 -12.48 6.51
N GLY A 373 -10.62 -11.66 7.24
CA GLY A 373 -10.68 -10.22 7.11
C GLY A 373 -9.61 -9.54 7.96
N THR A 374 -10.01 -8.58 8.79
CA THR A 374 -9.13 -7.87 9.72
C THR A 374 -9.24 -8.51 11.10
N ARG A 375 -8.11 -8.66 11.79
CA ARG A 375 -8.06 -9.09 13.18
C ARG A 375 -8.41 -7.95 14.12
N ILE A 376 -9.20 -8.23 15.15
CA ILE A 376 -9.41 -7.36 16.31
C ILE A 376 -8.62 -7.97 17.47
N THR A 377 -7.77 -7.17 18.10
CA THR A 377 -6.88 -7.59 19.18
C THR A 377 -7.22 -6.83 20.46
N LEU A 378 -7.27 -7.55 21.58
CA LEU A 378 -7.40 -6.98 22.91
C LEU A 378 -6.33 -7.59 23.83
N ILE A 379 -5.38 -6.76 24.23
CA ILE A 379 -4.19 -7.16 24.99
C ILE A 379 -4.13 -6.33 26.27
N LYS A 380 -3.92 -6.98 27.41
CA LYS A 380 -3.72 -6.28 28.68
C LYS A 380 -2.27 -5.80 28.79
N THR A 381 -2.10 -4.52 29.08
CA THR A 381 -0.76 -3.94 29.27
C THR A 381 -0.23 -4.26 30.68
N ALA A 382 1.10 -4.35 30.82
CA ALA A 382 1.75 -4.80 32.05
C ALA A 382 1.52 -3.88 33.27
N GLU A 383 1.37 -2.58 33.04
CA GLU A 383 1.21 -1.59 34.11
C GLU A 383 -0.28 -1.32 34.40
N ARG A 384 -1.02 -0.71 33.46
CA ARG A 384 -2.48 -0.47 33.52
C ARG A 384 -3.05 -0.20 32.13
N GLY A 385 -4.24 -0.76 31.86
CA GLY A 385 -5.01 -0.49 30.64
C GLY A 385 -4.85 -1.57 29.57
N PHE A 386 -5.33 -1.27 28.37
CA PHE A 386 -5.46 -2.25 27.29
C PHE A 386 -5.00 -1.68 25.95
N ASP A 387 -4.32 -2.51 25.18
CA ASP A 387 -4.12 -2.27 23.76
C ASP A 387 -5.28 -2.89 23.00
N PHE A 388 -6.15 -2.03 22.47
CA PHE A 388 -7.27 -2.42 21.63
C PHE A 388 -7.06 -1.88 20.22
N ALA A 389 -6.87 -2.78 19.27
CA ALA A 389 -6.45 -2.44 17.92
C ALA A 389 -7.03 -3.39 16.87
N ILE A 390 -7.24 -2.87 15.66
CA ILE A 390 -7.39 -3.72 14.48
C ILE A 390 -6.03 -3.97 13.84
N ARG A 391 -5.82 -5.18 13.34
CA ARG A 391 -4.59 -5.63 12.67
C ARG A 391 -4.93 -6.41 11.42
N THR A 392 -4.29 -6.12 10.31
CA THR A 392 -4.44 -6.95 9.10
C THR A 392 -3.16 -7.76 8.93
N PRO A 393 -3.23 -9.10 8.91
CA PRO A 393 -2.04 -9.91 8.65
C PRO A 393 -1.58 -9.70 7.21
N CYS A 394 -0.28 -9.69 6.97
CA CYS A 394 0.29 -9.61 5.63
C CYS A 394 1.12 -10.86 5.35
N THR A 395 0.46 -12.00 5.14
CA THR A 395 1.12 -13.25 4.78
C THR A 395 1.09 -13.48 3.27
N PRO A 396 2.05 -14.19 2.66
CA PRO A 396 2.03 -14.47 1.23
C PRO A 396 0.76 -15.20 0.78
N SER A 397 0.27 -16.17 1.58
CA SER A 397 -0.97 -16.89 1.27
C SER A 397 -2.17 -15.95 1.22
N ARG A 398 -2.27 -15.03 2.19
CA ARG A 398 -3.34 -14.04 2.20
C ARG A 398 -3.23 -13.11 0.99
N TRP A 399 -2.02 -12.64 0.67
CA TRP A 399 -1.82 -11.78 -0.49
C TRP A 399 -2.28 -12.45 -1.79
N GLY A 400 -1.96 -13.74 -1.99
CA GLY A 400 -2.42 -14.51 -3.15
C GLY A 400 -3.95 -14.63 -3.23
N ASP A 401 -4.63 -14.78 -2.08
CA ASP A 401 -6.09 -14.84 -2.03
C ASP A 401 -6.73 -13.52 -2.46
N PHE A 402 -6.24 -12.39 -1.92
CA PHE A 402 -6.78 -11.08 -2.27
C PHE A 402 -6.34 -10.59 -3.65
N ASP A 403 -5.20 -11.02 -4.18
CA ASP A 403 -4.80 -10.77 -5.57
C ASP A 403 -5.82 -11.36 -6.56
N ALA A 404 -6.29 -12.58 -6.28
CA ALA A 404 -7.35 -13.23 -7.06
C ALA A 404 -8.70 -12.51 -6.91
N GLU A 405 -9.08 -12.10 -5.69
CA GLU A 405 -10.31 -11.31 -5.47
C GLU A 405 -10.28 -9.98 -6.23
N MET A 406 -9.14 -9.28 -6.21
CA MET A 406 -8.95 -8.02 -6.91
C MET A 406 -9.04 -8.21 -8.44
N ALA A 407 -8.53 -9.33 -8.97
CA ALA A 407 -8.65 -9.67 -10.39
C ALA A 407 -10.11 -9.87 -10.80
N VAL A 408 -10.88 -10.65 -10.04
CA VAL A 408 -12.31 -10.88 -10.30
C VAL A 408 -13.12 -9.60 -10.11
N ALA A 409 -12.83 -8.80 -9.09
CA ALA A 409 -13.51 -7.53 -8.86
C ALA A 409 -13.25 -6.53 -10.00
N TRP A 410 -12.03 -6.46 -10.52
CA TRP A 410 -11.70 -5.61 -11.66
C TRP A 410 -12.38 -6.06 -12.95
N GLU A 411 -12.43 -7.37 -13.19
CA GLU A 411 -13.20 -7.92 -14.32
C GLU A 411 -14.68 -7.58 -14.20
N ALA A 412 -15.26 -7.66 -13.00
CA ALA A 412 -16.64 -7.27 -12.74
C ALA A 412 -16.90 -5.78 -13.03
N VAL A 413 -15.99 -4.88 -12.63
CA VAL A 413 -16.07 -3.45 -12.99
C VAL A 413 -16.07 -3.26 -14.51
N CYS A 414 -15.12 -3.91 -15.20
CA CYS A 414 -15.00 -3.81 -16.65
C CYS A 414 -16.26 -4.35 -17.36
N ASN A 415 -16.79 -5.49 -16.94
CA ASN A 415 -17.97 -6.11 -17.53
C ASN A 415 -19.24 -5.29 -17.26
N ALA A 416 -19.38 -4.71 -16.06
CA ALA A 416 -20.53 -3.88 -15.71
C ALA A 416 -20.62 -2.59 -16.54
N TYR A 417 -19.47 -2.02 -16.94
CA TYR A 417 -19.41 -0.76 -17.68
C TYR A 417 -19.23 -0.95 -19.20
N CYS A 418 -18.39 -1.88 -19.66
CA CYS A 418 -18.02 -2.07 -21.08
C CYS A 418 -19.01 -2.93 -21.88
N GLY A 419 -20.29 -2.86 -21.51
CA GLY A 419 -21.40 -3.52 -22.21
C GLY A 419 -22.41 -2.49 -22.71
N GLU A 420 -23.68 -2.72 -22.38
CA GLU A 420 -24.80 -1.83 -22.74
C GLU A 420 -24.68 -0.45 -22.06
N ASN A 421 -24.07 -0.40 -20.88
CA ASN A 421 -23.88 0.82 -20.10
C ASN A 421 -22.74 1.72 -20.60
N TYR A 422 -21.98 1.31 -21.62
CA TYR A 422 -20.79 2.05 -22.01
C TYR A 422 -21.14 3.47 -22.49
N GLY A 423 -20.58 4.48 -21.80
CA GLY A 423 -20.81 5.89 -22.10
C GLY A 423 -22.09 6.48 -21.50
N THR A 424 -22.86 5.69 -20.73
CA THR A 424 -24.00 6.23 -19.98
C THR A 424 -23.53 7.11 -18.84
N SER A 425 -24.29 8.17 -18.58
CA SER A 425 -24.18 9.00 -17.36
C SER A 425 -25.40 8.86 -16.46
N ASP A 426 -26.33 7.96 -16.78
CA ASP A 426 -27.48 7.67 -15.93
C ASP A 426 -27.06 6.96 -14.64
N PHE A 427 -27.36 7.58 -13.50
CA PHE A 427 -26.98 7.07 -12.19
C PHE A 427 -27.68 5.75 -11.86
N ASN A 428 -28.88 5.51 -12.37
CA ASN A 428 -29.60 4.26 -12.11
C ASN A 428 -29.00 3.11 -12.93
N ALA A 429 -28.71 3.33 -14.21
CA ALA A 429 -28.02 2.35 -15.06
C ALA A 429 -26.62 1.93 -14.55
N LEU A 430 -25.98 2.75 -13.70
CA LEU A 430 -24.64 2.51 -13.16
C LEU A 430 -24.60 1.79 -11.80
N GLU A 431 -25.73 1.32 -11.27
CA GLU A 431 -25.78 0.64 -9.96
C GLU A 431 -24.77 -0.52 -9.87
N ASN A 432 -24.77 -1.43 -10.84
CA ASN A 432 -23.84 -2.56 -10.89
C ASN A 432 -22.37 -2.12 -10.97
N VAL A 433 -22.09 -0.99 -11.63
CA VAL A 433 -20.74 -0.42 -11.72
C VAL A 433 -20.31 0.10 -10.35
N ARG A 434 -21.19 0.79 -9.61
CA ARG A 434 -20.91 1.26 -8.26
C ARG A 434 -20.64 0.11 -7.30
N GLU A 435 -21.48 -0.93 -7.31
CA GLU A 435 -21.30 -2.11 -6.47
C GLU A 435 -19.97 -2.82 -6.76
N ALA A 436 -19.60 -2.96 -8.05
CA ALA A 436 -18.32 -3.54 -8.43
C ALA A 436 -17.12 -2.69 -7.96
N ILE A 437 -17.21 -1.36 -8.04
CA ILE A 437 -16.17 -0.44 -7.53
C ILE A 437 -16.05 -0.54 -6.01
N LEU A 438 -17.18 -0.55 -5.28
CA LEU A 438 -17.18 -0.69 -3.82
C LEU A 438 -16.57 -2.03 -3.39
N ARG A 439 -16.87 -3.12 -4.09
CA ARG A 439 -16.25 -4.44 -3.85
C ARG A 439 -14.75 -4.42 -4.08
N MET A 440 -14.30 -3.85 -5.20
CA MET A 440 -12.87 -3.69 -5.48
C MET A 440 -12.16 -2.85 -4.42
N THR A 441 -12.81 -1.78 -3.93
CA THR A 441 -12.29 -0.94 -2.85
C THR A 441 -12.22 -1.70 -1.52
N TYR A 442 -13.22 -2.53 -1.22
CA TYR A 442 -13.25 -3.37 -0.03
C TYR A 442 -12.09 -4.38 0.00
N TYR A 443 -11.88 -5.12 -1.09
CA TYR A 443 -10.77 -6.08 -1.16
C TYR A 443 -9.40 -5.39 -1.14
N TRP A 444 -9.27 -4.23 -1.78
CA TRP A 444 -8.06 -3.42 -1.71
C TRP A 444 -7.68 -3.07 -0.27
N TYR A 445 -8.65 -2.65 0.55
CA TYR A 445 -8.42 -2.33 1.95
C TYR A 445 -8.00 -3.55 2.78
N LEU A 446 -8.54 -4.73 2.48
CA LEU A 446 -8.21 -5.98 3.19
C LEU A 446 -6.89 -6.64 2.75
N MET A 447 -6.44 -6.36 1.54
CA MET A 447 -5.18 -6.85 1.00
C MET A 447 -3.97 -6.16 1.63
N GLU A 448 -4.12 -4.87 1.98
CA GLU A 448 -3.09 -3.92 2.42
C GLU A 448 -1.89 -3.78 1.47
N LEU A 449 -1.43 -2.54 1.32
CA LEU A 449 -0.09 -2.21 0.85
C LEU A 449 0.80 -1.97 2.07
N SER A 450 2.10 -1.78 1.87
CA SER A 450 3.09 -1.55 2.93
C SER A 450 2.53 -0.79 4.16
N PRO A 451 2.98 -1.15 5.38
CA PRO A 451 2.57 -0.61 6.69
C PRO A 451 2.51 0.93 6.83
N ALA A 452 3.08 1.66 5.87
CA ALA A 452 3.15 3.11 5.85
C ALA A 452 1.94 3.82 5.20
N ILE A 453 0.91 3.11 4.72
CA ILE A 453 -0.27 3.76 4.14
C ILE A 453 -1.38 3.91 5.18
N LYS A 454 -1.43 5.08 5.84
CA LYS A 454 -2.63 5.60 6.51
C LYS A 454 -2.82 7.08 6.26
#